data_AF-A0A385SM07-F1
#
_entry.id   AF-A0A385SM07-F1
#
_cell.length_a   1.000
_cell.length_b   1.000
_cell.length_c   1.000
_cell.angle_alpha   90.00
_cell.angle_beta   90.00
_cell.angle_gamma   90.00
#
_symmetry.space_group_name_H-M   'P 1'
#
loop_
_entity.id
_entity.type
_entity.pdbx_description
1 polymer ?
#
loop_
_entity_poly.entity_id
_entity_poly.type
_entity_poly.pdbx_seq_one_letter_code
_entity_poly.pdbx_strand_id
1 'polypeptide(L)'
;MSQEHETKSFFGASKRLLFLLLCLVTLALLYVKISFIENETAAFEFLQDRPEGTILRIINGLRFFAIPLVYLWKFTVIAFVIWVGCFMFGYRVTYSQCWGVVIGAEFIFLIPEVLKIGWFMFVETDPSYSDVSAFYPLSLLSLFDYYSIDKRWAYPLRALNLFEIVYWFMLVEGIHSFARKSKKYVWVIVLCSYVLLFFGWLLFYSIVYK
;
A
#
# COMPACT_ATOMS: atom_id res chain seq x y z
N MET A 1 25.35 28.90 22.06
CA MET A 1 25.65 28.19 20.79
C MET A 1 25.20 26.76 20.97
N SER A 2 23.88 26.53 20.85
CA SER A 2 23.26 25.23 21.06
C SER A 2 23.05 24.65 19.68
N GLN A 3 23.84 23.62 19.33
CA GLN A 3 23.68 22.91 18.07
C GLN A 3 22.31 22.25 18.07
N GLU A 4 21.37 22.84 17.32
CA GLU A 4 20.16 22.16 16.88
C GLU A 4 20.61 20.96 16.05
N HIS A 5 20.46 19.77 16.62
CA HIS A 5 20.45 18.54 15.84
C HIS A 5 19.22 18.64 14.92
N GLU A 6 19.42 19.21 13.72
CA GLU A 6 18.54 18.95 12.57
C GLU A 6 18.63 17.45 12.28
N THR A 7 17.89 16.66 13.06
CA THR A 7 17.45 15.35 12.60
C THR A 7 16.67 15.64 11.33
N LYS A 8 17.34 15.51 10.17
CA LYS A 8 16.71 15.43 8.86
C LYS A 8 15.74 14.26 8.90
N SER A 9 14.54 14.52 9.43
CA SER A 9 13.49 13.55 9.55
C SER A 9 13.24 12.99 8.16
N PHE A 10 13.04 11.68 8.04
CA PHE A 10 12.69 11.02 6.78
C PHE A 10 11.53 11.73 6.05
N PHE A 11 10.62 12.33 6.83
CA PHE A 11 9.48 13.11 6.35
C PHE A 11 9.81 14.53 5.86
N GLY A 12 11.04 15.01 6.04
CA GLY A 12 11.54 16.30 5.55
C GLY A 12 12.20 16.23 4.17
N ALA A 13 12.33 15.04 3.59
CA ALA A 13 12.84 14.87 2.23
C ALA A 13 11.91 15.50 1.19
N SER A 14 12.43 15.78 -0.01
CA SER A 14 11.63 16.33 -1.11
C SER A 14 10.49 15.38 -1.45
N LYS A 15 9.25 15.75 -1.10
CA LYS A 15 8.02 14.97 -1.37
C LYS A 15 7.87 14.51 -2.82
N ARG A 16 8.35 15.31 -3.78
CA ARG A 16 8.39 14.95 -5.20
C ARG A 16 9.36 13.80 -5.47
N LEU A 17 10.56 13.87 -4.88
CA LEU A 17 11.56 12.83 -4.98
C LEU A 17 11.08 11.53 -4.31
N LEU A 18 10.49 11.62 -3.12
CA LEU A 18 9.90 10.46 -2.43
C LEU A 18 8.81 9.79 -3.28
N PHE A 19 7.92 10.57 -3.87
CA PHE A 19 6.88 10.05 -4.76
C PHE A 19 7.47 9.35 -5.99
N LEU A 20 8.43 10.00 -6.67
CA LEU A 20 9.09 9.41 -7.83
C LEU A 20 9.84 8.13 -7.46
N LEU A 21 10.57 8.13 -6.35
CA LEU A 21 11.27 6.95 -5.86
C LEU A 21 10.29 5.80 -5.56
N LEU A 22 9.20 6.08 -4.85
CA LEU A 22 8.18 5.09 -4.53
C LEU A 22 7.55 4.49 -5.79
N CYS A 23 7.22 5.33 -6.78
CA CYS A 23 6.71 4.88 -8.07
C CYS A 23 7.74 4.02 -8.81
N LEU A 24 9.00 4.47 -8.91
CA LEU A 24 10.07 3.74 -9.59
C LEU A 24 10.33 2.37 -8.95
N VAL A 25 10.41 2.31 -7.62
CA VAL A 25 10.60 1.04 -6.90
C VAL A 25 9.39 0.13 -7.10
N THR A 26 8.17 0.65 -7.02
CA THR A 26 6.96 -0.15 -7.26
C THR A 26 6.92 -0.70 -8.69
N LEU A 27 7.26 0.12 -9.69
CA LEU A 27 7.33 -0.31 -11.08
C LEU A 27 8.43 -1.37 -11.30
N ALA A 28 9.58 -1.21 -10.64
CA ALA A 28 10.64 -2.21 -10.68
C ALA A 28 10.19 -3.53 -10.04
N LEU A 29 9.53 -3.51 -8.87
CA LEU A 29 8.97 -4.70 -8.25
C LEU A 29 7.90 -5.36 -9.13
N LEU A 30 7.01 -4.57 -9.74
CA LEU A 30 6.03 -5.09 -10.70
C LEU A 30 6.72 -5.76 -11.89
N TYR A 31 7.75 -5.13 -12.45
CA TYR A 31 8.52 -5.68 -13.56
C TYR A 31 9.19 -7.01 -13.19
N VAL A 32 9.81 -7.09 -12.01
CA VAL A 32 10.44 -8.33 -11.52
C VAL A 32 9.38 -9.41 -11.33
N LYS A 33 8.26 -9.10 -10.68
CA LYS A 33 7.18 -10.08 -10.48
C LYS A 33 6.61 -10.59 -11.80
N ILE A 34 6.31 -9.71 -12.75
CA ILE A 34 5.76 -10.14 -14.04
C ILE A 34 6.79 -10.99 -14.79
N SER A 35 8.04 -10.54 -14.86
CA SER A 35 9.08 -11.19 -15.66
C SER A 35 9.52 -12.54 -15.11
N PHE A 36 9.68 -12.67 -13.80
CA PHE A 36 10.26 -13.86 -13.17
C PHE A 36 9.23 -14.82 -12.55
N ILE A 37 7.99 -14.38 -12.36
CA ILE A 37 6.95 -15.19 -11.70
C ILE A 37 5.75 -15.36 -12.63
N GLU A 38 5.05 -14.26 -12.99
CA GLU A 38 3.79 -14.40 -13.75
C GLU A 38 4.00 -14.98 -15.16
N ASN A 39 5.05 -14.55 -15.87
CA ASN A 39 5.31 -14.99 -17.24
C ASN A 39 5.82 -16.43 -17.34
N GLU A 40 6.43 -16.95 -16.27
CA GLU A 40 6.96 -18.33 -16.19
C GLU A 40 5.87 -19.33 -15.77
N THR A 41 4.68 -18.87 -15.38
CA THR A 41 3.58 -19.79 -15.07
C THR A 41 3.10 -20.51 -16.33
N ALA A 42 2.83 -21.81 -16.23
CA ALA A 42 2.34 -22.63 -17.35
C ALA A 42 1.09 -22.02 -18.02
N ALA A 43 0.19 -21.44 -17.23
CA ALA A 43 -1.00 -20.76 -17.75
C ALA A 43 -0.66 -19.60 -18.69
N PHE A 44 0.40 -18.84 -18.41
CA PHE A 44 0.83 -17.74 -19.26
C PHE A 44 1.50 -18.26 -20.54
N GLU A 45 2.34 -19.29 -20.45
CA GLU A 45 2.94 -19.95 -21.62
C GLU A 45 1.86 -20.44 -22.59
N PHE A 46 0.85 -21.15 -22.11
CA PHE A 46 -0.25 -21.64 -22.94
C PHE A 46 -1.08 -20.53 -23.60
N LEU A 47 -1.18 -19.35 -22.98
CA LEU A 47 -1.96 -18.23 -23.50
C LEU A 47 -1.16 -17.35 -24.47
N GLN A 48 0.17 -17.39 -24.45
CA GLN A 48 1.00 -16.62 -25.37
C GLN A 48 0.83 -17.04 -26.83
N ASP A 49 0.60 -18.33 -27.08
CA ASP A 49 0.39 -18.87 -28.42
C ASP A 49 -1.02 -18.60 -28.98
N ARG A 50 -1.88 -17.95 -28.20
CA ARG A 50 -3.26 -17.66 -28.58
C ARG A 50 -3.53 -16.16 -28.69
N PRO A 51 -4.60 -15.75 -29.41
CA PRO A 51 -5.00 -14.34 -29.50
C PRO A 51 -5.21 -13.69 -28.12
N GLU A 52 -5.65 -14.47 -27.12
CA GLU A 52 -5.84 -14.03 -25.74
C GLU A 52 -4.54 -13.53 -25.08
N GLY A 53 -3.37 -14.03 -25.49
CA GLY A 53 -2.06 -13.56 -25.02
C GLY A 53 -1.78 -12.09 -25.36
N THR A 54 -2.31 -11.59 -26.47
CA THR A 54 -2.21 -10.16 -26.83
C THR A 54 -2.95 -9.28 -25.82
N ILE A 55 -4.12 -9.72 -25.36
CA ILE A 55 -4.93 -9.00 -24.36
C ILE A 55 -4.16 -8.95 -23.03
N LEU A 56 -3.53 -10.05 -22.62
CA LEU A 56 -2.71 -10.08 -21.40
C LEU A 56 -1.54 -9.10 -21.46
N ARG A 57 -0.84 -9.01 -22.59
CA ARG A 57 0.26 -8.04 -22.78
C ARG A 57 -0.23 -6.59 -22.66
N ILE A 58 -1.40 -6.27 -23.24
CA ILE A 58 -2.00 -4.94 -23.14
C ILE A 58 -2.38 -4.62 -21.68
N ILE A 59 -3.01 -5.56 -20.98
CA ILE A 59 -3.38 -5.41 -19.57
C ILE A 59 -2.13 -5.17 -18.72
N ASN A 60 -1.06 -5.95 -18.94
CA ASN A 60 0.20 -5.78 -18.23
C ASN A 60 0.83 -4.41 -18.51
N GLY A 61 0.84 -3.94 -19.76
CA GLY A 61 1.30 -2.59 -20.11
C GLY A 61 0.49 -1.49 -19.41
N LEU A 62 -0.83 -1.65 -19.32
CA LEU A 62 -1.71 -0.70 -18.64
C LEU A 62 -1.43 -0.63 -17.14
N ARG A 63 -1.04 -1.75 -16.49
CA ARG A 63 -0.67 -1.77 -15.06
C ARG A 63 0.50 -0.81 -14.77
N PHE A 64 1.52 -0.77 -15.63
CA PHE A 64 2.67 0.13 -15.44
C PHE A 64 2.27 1.61 -15.53
N PHE A 65 1.39 1.97 -16.47
CA PHE A 65 0.90 3.34 -16.58
C PHE A 65 -0.08 3.72 -15.46
N ALA A 66 -0.87 2.77 -14.98
CA ALA A 66 -1.87 3.00 -13.94
C ALA A 66 -1.25 3.27 -12.56
N ILE A 67 -0.10 2.66 -12.22
CA ILE A 67 0.50 2.77 -10.87
C ILE A 67 0.70 4.22 -10.42
N PRO A 68 1.41 5.09 -11.17
CA PRO A 68 1.62 6.48 -10.72
C PRO A 68 0.32 7.26 -10.54
N LEU A 69 -0.68 7.01 -11.40
CA LEU A 69 -1.98 7.67 -11.33
C LEU A 69 -2.78 7.21 -10.10
N VAL A 70 -2.81 5.91 -9.85
CA VAL A 70 -3.48 5.32 -8.68
C VAL A 70 -2.81 5.80 -7.40
N TYR A 71 -1.49 5.86 -7.35
CA TYR A 71 -0.74 6.37 -6.20
C TYR A 71 -1.00 7.85 -5.96
N LEU A 72 -0.99 8.67 -7.01
CA LEU A 72 -1.30 10.10 -6.90
C LEU A 72 -2.70 10.32 -6.33
N TRP A 73 -3.69 9.58 -6.83
CA TRP A 73 -5.06 9.60 -6.31
C TRP A 73 -5.12 9.14 -4.85
N LYS A 74 -4.57 7.96 -4.56
CA LYS A 74 -4.56 7.35 -3.22
C LYS A 74 -3.99 8.31 -2.18
N PHE A 75 -2.81 8.87 -2.43
CA PHE A 75 -2.16 9.75 -1.45
C PHE A 75 -2.89 11.07 -1.29
N THR A 76 -3.51 11.58 -2.36
CA THR A 76 -4.36 12.77 -2.29
C THR A 76 -5.56 12.54 -1.37
N VAL A 77 -6.27 11.42 -1.53
CA VAL A 77 -7.42 11.07 -0.69
C VAL A 77 -7.02 10.86 0.77
N ILE A 78 -5.97 10.07 1.03
CA ILE A 78 -5.53 9.79 2.41
C ILE A 78 -5.01 11.06 3.09
N ALA A 79 -4.19 11.85 2.39
CA ALA A 79 -3.68 13.11 2.93
C ALA A 79 -4.81 14.10 3.23
N PHE A 80 -5.86 14.12 2.39
CA PHE A 80 -7.03 14.96 2.60
C PHE A 80 -7.77 14.53 3.87
N VAL A 81 -8.04 13.24 4.04
CA VAL A 81 -8.70 12.69 5.24
C VAL A 81 -7.92 13.05 6.51
N ILE A 82 -6.60 12.85 6.51
CA ILE A 82 -5.75 13.17 7.66
C ILE A 82 -5.70 14.68 7.91
N TRP A 83 -5.62 15.49 6.85
CA TRP A 83 -5.62 16.95 6.96
C TRP A 83 -6.93 17.48 7.55
N VAL A 84 -8.09 16.95 7.14
CA VAL A 84 -9.38 17.25 7.75
C VAL A 84 -9.37 16.87 9.23
N GLY A 85 -8.83 15.70 9.59
CA GLY A 85 -8.63 15.30 10.98
C GLY A 85 -7.81 16.32 11.77
N CYS A 86 -6.62 16.70 11.28
CA CYS A 86 -5.79 17.73 11.90
C CYS A 86 -6.55 19.04 12.08
N PHE A 87 -7.30 19.48 11.06
CA PHE A 87 -8.10 20.70 11.10
C PHE A 87 -9.21 20.65 12.16
N MET A 88 -9.97 19.56 12.23
CA MET A 88 -11.07 19.38 13.20
C MET A 88 -10.60 19.49 14.66
N PHE A 89 -9.39 19.01 14.95
CA PHE A 89 -8.82 19.07 16.30
C PHE A 89 -7.99 20.35 16.55
N GLY A 90 -7.96 21.31 15.61
CA GLY A 90 -7.29 22.61 15.76
C GLY A 90 -5.77 22.59 15.55
N TYR A 91 -5.23 21.60 14.84
CA TYR A 91 -3.80 21.43 14.60
C TYR A 91 -3.37 22.08 13.28
N ARG A 92 -2.36 22.94 13.35
CA ARG A 92 -1.80 23.66 12.18
C ARG A 92 -0.82 22.80 11.39
N VAL A 93 -1.32 21.73 10.77
CA VAL A 93 -0.56 20.92 9.81
C VAL A 93 -1.05 21.24 8.40
N THR A 94 -0.13 21.57 7.49
CA THR A 94 -0.48 21.90 6.11
C THR A 94 -0.80 20.63 5.32
N TYR A 95 -1.68 20.73 4.31
CA TYR A 95 -1.99 19.60 3.43
C TYR A 95 -0.74 18.99 2.78
N SER A 96 0.22 19.85 2.39
CA SER A 96 1.49 19.37 1.83
C SER A 96 2.34 18.57 2.81
N GLN A 97 2.25 18.82 4.12
CA GLN A 97 2.94 18.02 5.14
C GLN A 97 2.24 16.67 5.30
N CYS A 98 0.91 16.66 5.38
CA CYS A 98 0.13 15.40 5.40
C CYS A 98 0.46 14.53 4.18
N TRP A 99 0.53 15.13 2.99
CA TRP A 99 0.86 14.42 1.75
C TRP A 99 2.27 13.80 1.79
N GLY A 100 3.26 14.52 2.32
CA GLY A 100 4.61 13.99 2.52
C GLY A 100 4.64 12.84 3.54
N VAL A 101 3.89 12.95 4.63
CA VAL A 101 3.76 11.88 5.65
C VAL A 101 3.16 10.62 5.04
N VAL A 102 2.08 10.74 4.28
CA VAL A 102 1.40 9.61 3.63
C VAL A 102 2.34 8.87 2.68
N ILE A 103 3.08 9.60 1.84
CA ILE A 103 4.06 8.98 0.93
C ILE A 103 5.18 8.31 1.69
N GLY A 104 5.71 8.96 2.73
CA GLY A 104 6.77 8.38 3.56
C GLY A 104 6.30 7.09 4.24
N ALA A 105 5.09 7.07 4.77
CA ALA A 105 4.51 5.90 5.41
C ALA A 105 4.25 4.77 4.40
N GLU A 106 3.92 5.09 3.15
CA GLU A 106 3.57 4.10 2.12
C GLU A 106 4.70 3.12 1.79
N PHE A 107 5.97 3.48 2.01
CA PHE A 107 7.11 2.59 1.77
C PHE A 107 7.01 1.26 2.53
N ILE A 108 6.26 1.21 3.63
CA ILE A 108 6.03 -0.03 4.37
C ILE A 108 5.37 -1.12 3.52
N PHE A 109 4.53 -0.73 2.55
CA PHE A 109 3.84 -1.66 1.66
C PHE A 109 4.71 -2.24 0.55
N LEU A 110 5.95 -1.78 0.40
CA LEU A 110 6.93 -2.43 -0.48
C LEU A 110 7.41 -3.77 0.10
N ILE A 111 7.46 -3.89 1.43
CA ILE A 111 7.93 -5.09 2.12
C ILE A 111 7.10 -6.33 1.78
N PRO A 112 5.75 -6.34 1.91
CA PRO A 112 4.96 -7.52 1.55
C PRO A 112 5.13 -7.92 0.08
N GLU A 113 5.32 -6.95 -0.82
CA GLU A 113 5.55 -7.25 -2.23
C GLU A 113 6.92 -7.92 -2.44
N VAL A 114 7.98 -7.43 -1.78
CA VAL A 114 9.30 -8.08 -1.80
C VAL A 114 9.23 -9.49 -1.20
N LEU A 115 8.50 -9.69 -0.10
CA LEU A 115 8.32 -11.00 0.51
C LEU A 115 7.58 -11.97 -0.44
N LYS A 116 6.54 -11.49 -1.13
CA LYS A 116 5.84 -12.27 -2.16
C LYS A 116 6.79 -12.70 -3.27
N ILE A 117 7.55 -11.76 -3.83
CA ILE A 117 8.48 -12.06 -4.91
C ILE A 117 9.55 -13.06 -4.42
N GLY A 118 10.14 -12.83 -3.24
CA GLY A 118 11.13 -13.74 -2.66
C GLY A 118 10.59 -15.14 -2.43
N TRP A 119 9.34 -15.28 -1.96
CA TRP A 119 8.71 -16.59 -1.76
C TRP A 119 8.60 -17.40 -3.05
N PHE A 120 8.09 -16.79 -4.12
CA PHE A 120 7.90 -17.48 -5.40
C PHE A 120 9.18 -17.61 -6.23
N MET A 121 10.23 -16.86 -5.92
CA MET A 121 11.54 -17.05 -6.56
C MET A 121 12.38 -18.15 -5.90
N PHE A 122 12.21 -18.42 -4.60
CA PHE A 122 13.14 -19.28 -3.85
C PHE A 122 12.50 -20.45 -3.10
N VAL A 123 11.19 -20.41 -2.83
CA VAL A 123 10.51 -21.42 -2.02
C VAL A 123 9.53 -22.21 -2.88
N GLU A 124 8.60 -21.53 -3.55
CA GLU A 124 7.58 -22.15 -4.40
C GLU A 124 7.79 -21.68 -5.85
N THR A 125 8.64 -22.39 -6.60
CA THR A 125 9.14 -21.93 -7.91
C THR A 125 8.24 -22.29 -9.10
N ASP A 126 7.19 -23.10 -8.89
CA ASP A 126 6.20 -23.42 -9.92
C ASP A 126 4.77 -23.09 -9.45
N PRO A 127 4.47 -21.81 -9.14
CA PRO A 127 3.18 -21.42 -8.61
C PRO A 127 2.12 -21.32 -9.70
N SER A 128 0.88 -21.67 -9.37
CA SER A 128 -0.24 -21.33 -10.24
C SER A 128 -0.55 -19.83 -10.18
N TYR A 129 -1.20 -19.30 -11.22
CA TYR A 129 -1.68 -17.92 -11.23
C TYR A 129 -2.56 -17.57 -10.02
N SER A 130 -3.37 -18.54 -9.57
CA SER A 130 -4.21 -18.43 -8.37
C SER A 130 -3.38 -18.30 -7.09
N ASP A 131 -2.26 -19.03 -6.98
CA ASP A 131 -1.42 -19.00 -5.78
C ASP A 131 -0.74 -17.65 -5.63
N VAL A 132 -0.17 -17.11 -6.72
CA VAL A 132 0.44 -15.76 -6.75
C VAL A 132 -0.59 -14.68 -6.39
N SER A 133 -1.82 -14.86 -6.88
CA SER A 133 -2.94 -13.95 -6.64
C SER A 133 -3.51 -14.05 -5.23
N ALA A 134 -3.40 -15.20 -4.56
CA ALA A 134 -3.92 -15.45 -3.21
C ALA A 134 -2.88 -15.22 -2.11
N PHE A 135 -1.59 -15.15 -2.45
CA PHE A 135 -0.52 -14.95 -1.48
C PHE A 135 -0.50 -13.50 -0.96
N TYR A 136 -0.82 -13.27 0.30
CA TYR A 136 -0.71 -11.96 0.95
C TYR A 136 0.03 -12.14 2.28
N PRO A 137 1.36 -11.97 2.30
CA PRO A 137 2.16 -12.29 3.46
C PRO A 137 1.76 -11.42 4.66
N LEU A 138 1.62 -12.06 5.83
CA LEU A 138 1.26 -11.41 7.10
C LEU A 138 -0.08 -10.65 7.06
N SER A 139 -1.00 -11.09 6.19
CA SER A 139 -2.40 -10.65 6.20
C SER A 139 -3.28 -11.63 6.97
N LEU A 140 -4.46 -11.22 7.40
CA LEU A 140 -5.43 -12.15 7.98
C LEU A 140 -5.84 -13.22 6.96
N LEU A 141 -5.82 -12.92 5.66
CA LEU A 141 -6.12 -13.89 4.61
C LEU A 141 -5.19 -15.11 4.68
N SER A 142 -3.91 -14.94 5.03
CA SER A 142 -2.96 -16.06 5.08
C SER A 142 -3.21 -17.05 6.23
N LEU A 143 -4.18 -16.77 7.12
CA LEU A 143 -4.58 -17.66 8.21
C LEU A 143 -5.72 -18.61 7.82
N PHE A 144 -6.31 -18.43 6.64
CA PHE A 144 -7.47 -19.16 6.16
C PHE A 144 -7.17 -19.77 4.79
N ASP A 145 -7.89 -20.84 4.44
CA ASP A 145 -7.82 -21.40 3.10
C ASP A 145 -8.56 -20.48 2.11
N TYR A 146 -7.83 -19.94 1.12
CA TYR A 146 -8.33 -18.97 0.15
C TYR A 146 -9.59 -19.46 -0.59
N TYR A 147 -9.66 -20.76 -0.90
CA TYR A 147 -10.79 -21.34 -1.64
C TYR A 147 -12.06 -21.51 -0.78
N SER A 148 -11.90 -21.53 0.54
CA SER A 148 -13.01 -21.63 1.50
C SER A 148 -13.62 -20.27 1.86
N ILE A 149 -12.93 -19.17 1.53
CA ILE A 149 -13.33 -17.81 1.89
C ILE A 149 -14.33 -17.28 0.88
N ASP A 150 -15.47 -16.84 1.39
CA ASP A 150 -16.47 -16.10 0.64
C ASP A 150 -15.86 -14.80 0.06
N LYS A 151 -16.13 -14.51 -1.22
CA LYS A 151 -15.53 -13.41 -1.98
C LYS A 151 -15.64 -12.06 -1.27
N ARG A 152 -16.72 -11.83 -0.51
CA ARG A 152 -16.92 -10.60 0.26
C ARG A 152 -15.85 -10.35 1.32
N TRP A 153 -15.26 -11.41 1.87
CA TRP A 153 -14.24 -11.35 2.93
C TRP A 153 -12.81 -11.35 2.38
N ALA A 154 -12.61 -11.76 1.12
CA ALA A 154 -11.28 -11.82 0.53
C ALA A 154 -10.57 -10.45 0.58
N TYR A 155 -11.22 -9.36 0.18
CA TYR A 155 -10.63 -8.03 0.21
C TYR A 155 -10.38 -7.50 1.64
N PRO A 156 -11.35 -7.52 2.58
CA PRO A 156 -11.12 -7.14 3.97
C PRO A 156 -9.96 -7.90 4.65
N LEU A 157 -9.90 -9.23 4.46
CA LEU A 157 -8.86 -10.06 5.09
C LEU A 157 -7.47 -9.80 4.49
N ARG A 158 -7.39 -9.38 3.21
CA ARG A 158 -6.14 -8.91 2.59
C ARG A 158 -5.71 -7.56 3.15
N ALA A 159 -6.66 -6.63 3.27
CA ALA A 159 -6.41 -5.27 3.74
C ALA A 159 -5.97 -5.26 5.22
N LEU A 160 -6.50 -6.16 6.04
CA LEU A 160 -6.07 -6.36 7.41
C LEU A 160 -4.76 -7.16 7.45
N ASN A 161 -3.64 -6.45 7.52
CA ASN A 161 -2.32 -7.06 7.57
C ASN A 161 -1.38 -6.31 8.54
N LEU A 162 -0.25 -6.94 8.89
CA LEU A 162 0.73 -6.36 9.80
C LEU A 162 1.27 -5.01 9.31
N PHE A 163 1.46 -4.85 8.00
CA PHE A 163 2.00 -3.61 7.41
C PHE A 163 1.03 -2.45 7.51
N GLU A 164 -0.28 -2.70 7.48
CA GLU A 164 -1.33 -1.72 7.75
C GLU A 164 -1.24 -1.19 9.19
N ILE A 165 -0.98 -2.07 10.16
CA ILE A 165 -0.78 -1.65 11.56
C ILE A 165 0.47 -0.75 11.66
N VAL A 166 1.59 -1.16 11.05
CA VAL A 166 2.83 -0.36 11.03
C VAL A 166 2.59 0.97 10.32
N TYR A 167 1.80 0.99 9.25
CA TYR A 167 1.41 2.21 8.55
C TYR A 167 0.71 3.20 9.49
N TRP A 168 -0.20 2.75 10.36
CA TRP A 168 -0.85 3.64 11.34
C TRP A 168 0.17 4.29 12.29
N PHE A 169 1.15 3.53 12.78
CA PHE A 169 2.22 4.07 13.61
C PHE A 169 3.04 5.11 12.83
N MET A 170 3.40 4.82 11.57
CA MET A 170 4.16 5.76 10.73
C MET A 170 3.39 7.06 10.45
N LEU A 171 2.07 6.98 10.24
CA LEU A 171 1.22 8.17 10.12
C LEU A 171 1.24 9.01 11.41
N VAL A 172 1.13 8.37 12.57
CA VAL A 172 1.18 9.06 13.86
C VAL A 172 2.53 9.74 14.07
N GLU A 173 3.65 9.05 13.84
CA GLU A 173 4.98 9.65 13.96
C GLU A 173 5.17 10.83 12.99
N GLY A 174 4.74 10.65 11.74
CA GLY A 174 4.87 11.66 10.70
C GLY A 174 4.08 12.91 11.04
N ILE A 175 2.81 12.79 11.43
CA ILE A 175 1.99 13.94 11.83
C ILE A 175 2.51 14.57 13.12
N HIS A 176 2.97 13.78 14.08
CA HIS A 176 3.54 14.28 15.33
C HIS A 176 4.74 15.20 15.09
N SER A 177 5.59 14.87 14.10
CA SER A 177 6.75 15.68 13.74
C SER A 177 6.40 17.11 13.29
N PHE A 178 5.19 17.32 12.73
CA PHE A 178 4.71 18.64 12.29
C PHE A 178 3.74 19.29 13.28
N ALA A 179 2.98 18.50 14.03
CA ALA A 179 1.95 18.97 14.94
C ALA A 179 2.50 19.72 16.17
N ARG A 180 3.76 19.48 16.57
CA ARG A 180 4.42 20.08 17.77
C ARG A 180 3.56 19.99 19.05
N LYS A 181 2.89 18.85 19.26
CA LYS A 181 1.92 18.62 20.34
C LYS A 181 2.06 17.21 20.87
N SER A 182 1.43 16.91 22.01
CA SER A 182 1.55 15.59 22.63
C SER A 182 1.01 14.49 21.71
N LYS A 183 1.81 13.45 21.54
CA LYS A 183 1.53 12.25 20.73
C LYS A 183 0.16 11.61 20.97
N LYS A 184 -0.38 11.71 22.21
CA LYS A 184 -1.74 11.23 22.56
C LYS A 184 -2.83 11.81 21.66
N TYR A 185 -2.78 13.11 21.34
CA TYR A 185 -3.80 13.70 20.48
C TYR A 185 -3.59 13.35 19.00
N VAL A 186 -2.35 13.14 18.57
CA VAL A 186 -2.04 12.72 17.20
C VAL A 186 -2.59 11.32 16.93
N TRP A 187 -2.50 10.42 17.92
CA TRP A 187 -3.19 9.13 17.88
C TRP A 187 -4.68 9.28 17.66
N VAL A 188 -5.35 10.14 18.44
CA VAL A 188 -6.79 10.38 18.29
C VAL A 188 -7.12 10.90 16.88
N ILE A 189 -6.33 11.82 16.34
CA ILE A 189 -6.51 12.32 14.97
C ILE A 189 -6.46 11.17 13.97
N VAL A 190 -5.38 10.38 13.96
CA VAL A 190 -5.19 9.28 12.99
C VAL A 190 -6.27 8.22 13.14
N LEU A 191 -6.65 7.88 14.37
CA LEU A 191 -7.69 6.90 14.64
C LEU A 191 -9.07 7.36 14.12
N CYS A 192 -9.46 8.60 14.43
CA CYS A 192 -10.76 9.13 14.03
C CYS A 192 -10.85 9.50 12.54
N SER A 193 -9.74 9.93 11.92
CA SER A 193 -9.75 10.32 10.52
C SER A 193 -9.49 9.14 9.60
N TYR A 194 -8.39 8.42 9.79
CA TYR A 194 -7.95 7.39 8.86
C TYR A 194 -8.48 6.02 9.23
N VAL A 195 -8.17 5.54 10.44
CA VAL A 195 -8.45 4.15 10.84
C VAL A 195 -9.96 3.87 10.89
N LEU A 196 -10.75 4.81 11.41
CA LEU A 196 -12.21 4.69 11.42
C LEU A 196 -12.79 4.61 10.00
N LEU A 197 -12.33 5.45 9.07
CA LEU A 197 -12.79 5.41 7.68
C LEU A 197 -12.31 4.17 6.95
N PHE A 198 -11.11 3.67 7.26
CA PHE A 198 -10.60 2.41 6.74
C PHE A 198 -11.51 1.24 7.15
N PHE A 199 -11.83 1.09 8.43
CA PHE A 199 -12.77 0.06 8.88
C PHE A 199 -14.18 0.25 8.31
N GLY A 200 -14.66 1.50 8.22
CA GLY A 200 -15.94 1.82 7.58
C GLY A 200 -15.97 1.37 6.12
N TRP A 201 -14.88 1.56 5.38
CA TRP A 201 -14.73 1.09 4.00
C TRP A 201 -14.73 -0.44 3.90
N LEU A 202 -14.01 -1.14 4.78
CA LEU A 202 -14.01 -2.61 4.79
C LEU A 202 -15.40 -3.18 5.10
N LEU A 203 -16.12 -2.60 6.05
CA LEU A 203 -17.48 -2.98 6.40
C LEU A 203 -18.43 -2.76 5.21
N PHE A 204 -18.37 -1.56 4.61
CA PHE A 204 -19.15 -1.24 3.41
C PHE A 204 -18.90 -2.24 2.28
N TYR A 205 -17.64 -2.53 1.98
CA TYR A 205 -17.27 -3.51 0.95
C TYR A 205 -17.88 -4.89 1.22
N SER A 206 -17.77 -5.37 2.46
CA SER A 206 -18.26 -6.69 2.88
C SER A 206 -19.79 -6.83 2.81
N ILE A 207 -20.52 -5.72 2.91
CA ILE A 207 -21.99 -5.69 2.82
C ILE A 207 -22.46 -5.63 1.37
N VAL A 208 -21.78 -4.84 0.54
CA VAL A 208 -22.17 -4.58 -0.86
C VAL A 208 -21.81 -5.73 -1.77
N TYR A 209 -20.60 -6.26 -1.63
CA TYR A 209 -20.16 -7.42 -2.42
C TYR A 209 -20.68 -8.70 -1.75
N LYS A 210 -21.51 -9.44 -2.48
CA LYS A 210 -22.05 -10.75 -2.10
C LYS A 210 -21.51 -11.83 -3.02
#